data_AF-G3ARS4-F1
#
_entry.id   AF-G3ARS4-F1
#
_cell.length_a   1.000
_cell.length_b   1.000
_cell.length_c   1.000
_cell.angle_alpha   90.00
_cell.angle_beta   90.00
_cell.angle_gamma   90.00
#
_symmetry.space_group_name_H-M   'P 1'
#
loop_
_entity.id
_entity.type
_entity.pdbx_description
1 polymer ?
#
loop_
_entity_poly.entity_id
_entity_poly.type
_entity_poly.pdbx_seq_one_letter_code
_entity_poly.pdbx_strand_id
1 'polypeptide(L)'
;MKTFAKSFGIHPLTAEDIRMQEAREKVELFRSYYFVSFHTFENDKESEDYLEPINVYIVVFREGILTFHFSPITHGANVRRRVRQLRDYVDVSADWLCYALIDDITDGFAPVITGIEYEADSIEDSVFVARQTDFKTMLQRIMEARRKVMTLMRLLSGKADVIKMFAKRCQDEAIQQDLSTTTAPVNARPRANIALYLGDIQDHVVTMFQNLLAYEKIFSRSHANYLAQLQVESFNSNTKISEMFSKVTLIGTMLVPLNLITGLFGMNVKVPGGGVENLGWFFGIVGVIIVSIAGSFLFAQWWLKKLGNEEDDMPVMSSRRSIRSLGLRRGRDRAKSILSFPNKYE
;
A
#
# COMPACT_ATOMS: atom_id res chain seq x y z
N MET A 1 -37.86 15.21 4.74
CA MET A 1 -37.20 16.31 4.02
C MET A 1 -38.13 17.45 3.58
N LYS A 2 -39.22 17.18 2.83
CA LYS A 2 -40.12 18.25 2.31
C LYS A 2 -40.62 19.23 3.38
N THR A 3 -40.95 18.73 4.58
CA THR A 3 -41.36 19.58 5.72
C THR A 3 -40.23 20.51 6.18
N PHE A 4 -39.04 19.96 6.45
CA PHE A 4 -37.86 20.76 6.82
C PHE A 4 -37.54 21.83 5.79
N ALA A 5 -37.59 21.48 4.50
CA ALA A 5 -37.29 22.45 3.45
C ALA A 5 -38.26 23.64 3.43
N LYS A 6 -39.56 23.39 3.62
CA LYS A 6 -40.57 24.44 3.72
C LYS A 6 -40.45 25.25 5.02
N SER A 7 -40.24 24.59 6.15
CA SER A 7 -40.20 25.24 7.47
C SER A 7 -38.97 26.13 7.67
N PHE A 8 -37.80 25.72 7.16
CA PHE A 8 -36.54 26.44 7.33
C PHE A 8 -36.11 27.24 6.09
N GLY A 9 -36.92 27.23 5.02
CA GLY A 9 -36.59 27.92 3.77
C GLY A 9 -35.37 27.35 3.06
N ILE A 10 -35.17 26.03 3.12
CA ILE A 10 -34.05 25.35 2.44
C ILE A 10 -34.36 25.30 0.94
N HIS A 11 -33.38 25.68 0.13
CA HIS A 11 -33.48 25.67 -1.32
C HIS A 11 -33.78 24.25 -1.84
N PRO A 12 -34.66 24.08 -2.85
CA PRO A 12 -35.00 22.76 -3.39
C PRO A 12 -33.81 21.91 -3.81
N LEU A 13 -32.76 22.54 -4.36
CA LEU A 13 -31.51 21.84 -4.76
C LEU A 13 -30.79 21.24 -3.55
N THR A 14 -30.64 21.97 -2.43
CA THR A 14 -30.06 21.42 -1.21
C THR A 14 -30.90 20.27 -0.65
N ALA A 15 -32.22 20.38 -0.73
CA ALA A 15 -33.12 19.31 -0.29
C ALA A 15 -33.08 18.08 -1.21
N GLU A 16 -32.79 18.28 -2.50
CA GLU A 16 -32.56 17.21 -3.47
C GLU A 16 -31.23 16.50 -3.20
N ASP A 17 -30.14 17.24 -3.00
CA ASP A 17 -28.82 16.69 -2.70
C ASP A 17 -28.85 15.78 -1.46
N ILE A 18 -29.49 16.24 -0.37
CA ILE A 18 -29.65 15.46 0.86
C ILE A 18 -30.48 14.20 0.61
N ARG A 19 -31.52 14.27 -0.23
CA ARG A 19 -32.42 13.14 -0.51
C ARG A 19 -31.77 12.11 -1.45
N MET A 20 -30.99 12.58 -2.43
CA MET A 20 -30.28 11.74 -3.38
C MET A 20 -28.99 11.15 -2.81
N GLN A 21 -28.62 11.55 -1.59
CA GLN A 21 -27.37 11.16 -0.95
C GLN A 21 -26.15 11.49 -1.82
N GLU A 22 -26.10 12.73 -2.33
CA GLU A 22 -24.97 13.22 -3.11
C GLU A 22 -23.66 13.02 -2.34
N ALA A 23 -22.72 12.27 -2.94
CA ALA A 23 -21.48 11.83 -2.31
C ALA A 23 -20.31 12.81 -2.57
N ARG A 24 -20.57 13.93 -3.23
CA ARG A 24 -19.56 14.97 -3.42
C ARG A 24 -19.47 15.86 -2.18
N GLU A 25 -18.26 16.06 -1.70
CA GLU A 25 -17.96 17.07 -0.69
C GLU A 25 -17.97 18.46 -1.29
N LYS A 26 -18.70 19.36 -0.65
CA LYS A 26 -18.86 20.73 -1.15
C LYS A 26 -19.35 21.65 -0.04
N VAL A 27 -19.04 22.93 -0.23
CA VAL A 27 -19.66 24.02 0.52
C VAL A 27 -20.36 24.96 -0.45
N GLU A 28 -21.63 25.25 -0.20
CA GLU A 28 -22.48 26.14 -0.98
C GLU A 28 -23.08 27.20 -0.09
N LEU A 29 -22.97 28.47 -0.49
CA LEU A 29 -23.51 29.59 0.28
C LEU A 29 -24.83 30.02 -0.33
N PHE A 30 -25.85 30.10 0.52
CA PHE A 30 -27.15 30.66 0.20
C PHE A 30 -27.35 31.93 1.02
N ARG A 31 -28.38 32.71 0.68
CA ARG A 31 -28.64 34.00 1.33
C ARG A 31 -28.95 33.88 2.83
N SER A 32 -29.59 32.79 3.26
CA SER A 32 -30.08 32.59 4.64
C SER A 32 -29.32 31.52 5.42
N TYR A 33 -28.53 30.68 4.73
CA TYR A 33 -27.77 29.58 5.31
C TYR A 33 -26.61 29.21 4.39
N TYR A 34 -25.66 28.43 4.87
CA TYR A 34 -24.74 27.71 4.00
C TYR A 34 -24.87 26.20 4.22
N PHE A 35 -24.60 25.46 3.16
CA PHE A 35 -24.70 24.02 3.10
C PHE A 35 -23.30 23.43 3.00
N VAL A 36 -23.02 22.47 3.87
CA VAL A 36 -21.80 21.67 3.86
C VAL A 36 -22.19 20.21 3.64
N SER A 37 -21.65 19.61 2.60
CA SER A 37 -21.66 18.16 2.37
C SER A 37 -20.27 17.63 2.69
N PHE A 38 -20.18 16.69 3.62
CA PHE A 38 -18.91 16.13 4.09
C PHE A 38 -19.07 14.63 4.36
N HIS A 39 -18.00 13.86 4.24
CA HIS A 39 -18.04 12.43 4.59
C HIS A 39 -17.35 12.17 5.91
N THR A 40 -17.95 11.34 6.74
CA THR A 40 -17.23 10.54 7.72
C THR A 40 -17.09 9.12 7.19
N PHE A 41 -16.67 8.18 8.03
CA PHE A 41 -16.58 6.77 7.70
C PHE A 41 -17.02 5.91 8.89
N GLU A 42 -17.37 4.65 8.62
CA GLU A 42 -17.64 3.68 9.68
C GLU A 42 -16.33 3.30 10.39
N ASN A 43 -16.28 3.58 11.69
CA ASN A 43 -15.07 3.42 12.51
C ASN A 43 -15.10 2.12 13.33
N ASP A 44 -16.23 1.41 13.38
CA ASP A 44 -16.29 0.12 14.04
C ASP A 44 -15.51 -0.94 13.24
N LYS A 45 -14.43 -1.46 13.85
CA LYS A 45 -13.57 -2.49 13.24
C LYS A 45 -14.27 -3.84 13.06
N GLU A 46 -15.32 -4.09 13.84
CA GLU A 46 -16.11 -5.32 13.77
C GLU A 46 -17.25 -5.21 12.75
N SER A 47 -17.52 -4.00 12.23
CA SER A 47 -18.53 -3.79 11.19
C SER A 47 -18.05 -4.31 9.83
N GLU A 48 -18.95 -4.93 9.08
CA GLU A 48 -18.70 -5.31 7.68
C GLU A 48 -18.42 -4.09 6.80
N ASP A 49 -18.97 -2.93 7.17
CA ASP A 49 -18.84 -1.66 6.46
C ASP A 49 -17.63 -0.82 6.93
N TYR A 50 -16.67 -1.42 7.65
CA TYR A 50 -15.50 -0.69 8.17
C TYR A 50 -14.75 0.10 7.08
N LEU A 51 -14.55 1.40 7.34
CA LEU A 51 -13.98 2.40 6.40
C LEU A 51 -14.83 2.72 5.16
N GLU A 52 -16.11 2.33 5.14
CA GLU A 52 -17.04 2.83 4.12
C GLU A 52 -17.46 4.29 4.43
N PRO A 53 -17.59 5.14 3.40
CA PRO A 53 -17.95 6.55 3.59
C PRO A 53 -19.41 6.70 4.02
N ILE A 54 -19.64 7.60 4.97
CA ILE A 54 -20.96 7.98 5.45
C ILE A 54 -21.16 9.48 5.18
N ASN A 55 -22.18 9.81 4.39
CA ASN A 55 -22.48 11.20 4.05
C ASN A 55 -23.09 11.92 5.26
N VAL A 56 -22.53 13.09 5.58
CA VAL A 56 -22.98 14.01 6.63
C VAL A 56 -23.29 15.36 6.00
N TYR A 57 -24.55 15.76 6.10
CA TYR A 57 -25.04 17.01 5.56
C TYR A 57 -25.28 18.01 6.68
N ILE A 58 -24.68 19.19 6.60
CA ILE A 58 -24.79 20.24 7.61
C ILE A 58 -25.37 21.49 6.95
N VAL A 59 -26.54 21.92 7.42
CA VAL A 59 -27.17 23.17 7.00
C VAL A 59 -27.03 24.17 8.14
N VAL A 60 -26.24 25.22 7.93
CA VAL A 60 -25.88 26.19 8.97
C VAL A 60 -26.64 27.48 8.78
N PHE A 61 -27.50 27.80 9.73
CA PHE A 61 -28.24 29.04 9.82
C PHE A 61 -27.56 30.00 10.79
N ARG A 62 -28.09 31.22 10.91
CA ARG A 62 -27.55 32.25 11.81
C ARG A 62 -27.55 31.84 13.29
N GLU A 63 -28.57 31.11 13.72
CA GLU A 63 -28.85 30.82 15.14
C GLU A 63 -28.76 29.32 15.47
N GLY A 64 -28.43 28.47 14.50
CA GLY A 64 -28.33 27.03 14.72
C GLY A 64 -27.97 26.24 13.48
N ILE A 65 -27.81 24.93 13.65
CA ILE A 65 -27.45 24.00 12.59
C ILE A 65 -28.46 22.85 12.50
N LEU A 66 -28.70 22.34 11.29
CA LEU A 66 -29.39 21.08 11.05
C LEU A 66 -28.39 20.09 10.46
N THR A 67 -28.32 18.90 11.04
CA THR A 67 -27.46 17.81 10.56
C THR A 67 -28.33 16.66 10.04
N PHE A 68 -27.96 16.08 8.90
CA PHE A 68 -28.62 14.91 8.33
C PHE A 68 -27.56 13.84 8.04
N HIS A 69 -27.86 12.62 8.45
CA HIS A 69 -27.06 11.42 8.20
C HIS A 69 -28.01 10.23 8.09
N PHE A 70 -27.64 9.22 7.30
CA PHE A 70 -28.49 8.04 7.04
C PHE A 70 -28.01 6.77 7.76
N SER A 71 -26.79 6.82 8.30
CA SER A 71 -26.20 5.80 9.16
C SER A 71 -26.00 6.36 10.57
N PRO A 72 -25.94 5.52 11.62
CA PRO A 72 -25.65 6.00 12.96
C PRO A 72 -24.24 6.60 13.03
N ILE A 73 -24.11 7.82 13.56
CA ILE A 73 -22.81 8.49 13.75
C ILE A 73 -22.69 9.05 15.17
N THR A 74 -21.47 9.04 15.72
CA THR A 74 -21.19 9.52 17.08
C THR A 74 -20.80 11.00 17.15
N HIS A 75 -20.41 11.61 16.02
CA HIS A 75 -19.84 12.97 15.97
C HIS A 75 -20.74 14.03 16.61
N GLY A 76 -22.05 13.98 16.35
CA GLY A 76 -23.00 14.90 16.97
C GLY A 76 -23.10 14.75 18.50
N ALA A 77 -22.90 13.54 19.04
CA ALA A 77 -22.86 13.33 20.49
C ALA A 77 -21.56 13.86 21.11
N ASN A 78 -20.42 13.64 20.45
CA ASN A 78 -19.11 14.15 20.87
C ASN A 78 -19.08 15.67 20.94
N VAL A 79 -19.53 16.33 19.86
CA VAL A 79 -19.60 17.81 19.82
C VAL A 79 -20.55 18.34 20.87
N ARG A 80 -21.72 17.73 21.09
CA ARG A 80 -22.62 18.13 22.19
C ARG A 80 -21.98 17.99 23.56
N ARG A 81 -21.14 16.98 23.79
CA ARG A 81 -20.37 16.83 25.04
C ARG A 81 -19.32 17.94 25.17
N ARG A 82 -18.56 18.22 24.11
CA ARG A 82 -17.56 19.30 24.04
C ARG A 82 -18.18 20.68 24.31
N VAL A 83 -19.34 20.97 23.70
CA VAL A 83 -20.12 22.19 23.93
C VAL A 83 -20.46 22.37 25.41
N ARG A 84 -20.94 21.31 26.09
CA ARG A 84 -21.29 21.40 27.51
C ARG A 84 -20.09 21.69 28.41
N GLN A 85 -18.91 21.20 28.04
CA GLN A 85 -17.67 21.41 28.78
C GLN A 85 -17.06 22.79 28.57
N LEU A 86 -17.23 23.37 27.38
CA LEU A 86 -16.62 24.64 26.98
C LEU A 86 -17.57 25.85 27.05
N ARG A 87 -18.81 25.64 27.49
CA ARG A 87 -19.87 26.67 27.51
C ARG A 87 -19.47 27.96 28.25
N ASP A 88 -18.63 27.84 29.28
CA ASP A 88 -18.21 28.98 30.10
C ASP A 88 -16.97 29.70 29.53
N TYR A 89 -16.32 29.12 28.53
CA TYR A 89 -15.04 29.60 27.97
C TYR A 89 -15.14 30.05 26.51
N VAL A 90 -16.15 29.58 25.76
CA VAL A 90 -16.28 29.82 24.32
C VAL A 90 -17.71 30.26 23.98
N ASP A 91 -17.83 31.34 23.22
CA ASP A 91 -19.11 31.72 22.62
C ASP A 91 -19.50 30.74 21.52
N VAL A 92 -20.47 29.87 21.83
CA VAL A 92 -20.95 28.82 20.92
C VAL A 92 -21.88 29.43 19.87
N SER A 93 -21.32 29.75 18.71
CA SER A 93 -22.07 30.17 17.52
C SER A 93 -22.41 28.99 16.61
N ALA A 94 -23.37 29.17 15.69
CA ALA A 94 -23.71 28.15 14.69
C ALA A 94 -22.50 27.78 13.81
N ASP A 95 -21.68 28.79 13.48
CA ASP A 95 -20.46 28.59 12.71
C ASP A 95 -19.40 27.82 13.51
N TRP A 96 -19.29 28.06 14.83
CA TRP A 96 -18.43 27.27 15.71
C TRP A 96 -18.88 25.81 15.81
N LEU A 97 -20.20 25.55 15.86
CA LEU A 97 -20.74 24.18 15.86
C LEU A 97 -20.41 23.45 14.55
N CYS A 98 -20.47 24.15 13.41
CA CYS A 98 -20.05 23.60 12.12
C CYS A 98 -18.57 23.24 12.13
N TYR A 99 -17.72 24.16 12.57
CA TYR A 99 -16.29 23.91 12.76
C TYR A 99 -16.05 22.67 13.64
N ALA A 100 -16.66 22.61 14.83
CA ALA A 100 -16.48 21.52 15.77
C ALA A 100 -16.93 20.15 15.21
N LEU A 101 -17.94 20.12 14.33
CA LEU A 101 -18.35 18.90 13.63
C LEU A 101 -17.32 18.46 12.58
N ILE A 102 -16.80 19.40 11.78
CA ILE A 102 -15.78 19.10 10.78
C ILE A 102 -14.49 18.63 11.47
N ASP A 103 -14.12 19.27 12.58
CA ASP A 103 -13.00 18.92 13.47
C ASP A 103 -13.15 17.48 13.99
N ASP A 104 -14.27 17.15 14.64
CA ASP A 104 -14.51 15.81 15.20
C ASP A 104 -14.57 14.71 14.13
N ILE A 105 -15.06 15.02 12.92
CA ILE A 105 -14.99 14.08 11.78
C ILE A 105 -13.54 13.87 11.33
N THR A 106 -12.75 14.96 11.30
CA THR A 106 -11.35 14.94 10.84
C THR A 106 -10.44 14.24 11.84
N ASP A 107 -10.65 14.46 13.14
CA ASP A 107 -9.97 13.77 14.24
C ASP A 107 -10.25 12.27 14.25
N GLY A 108 -11.40 11.85 13.73
CA GLY A 108 -11.75 10.43 13.56
C GLY A 108 -10.72 9.65 12.72
N PHE A 109 -10.01 10.30 11.81
CA PHE A 109 -8.99 9.66 10.97
C PHE A 109 -7.70 9.36 11.73
N ALA A 110 -7.34 10.17 12.73
CA ALA A 110 -6.03 10.07 13.40
C ALA A 110 -5.77 8.70 14.04
N PRO A 111 -6.68 8.09 14.82
CA PRO A 111 -6.48 6.76 15.39
C PRO A 111 -6.24 5.66 14.34
N VAL A 112 -6.89 5.77 13.18
CA VAL A 112 -6.73 4.78 12.09
C VAL A 112 -5.37 4.95 11.42
N ILE A 113 -4.94 6.19 11.21
CA ILE A 113 -3.62 6.51 10.64
C ILE A 113 -2.50 6.06 11.59
N THR A 114 -2.62 6.30 12.90
CA THR A 114 -1.66 5.79 13.90
C THR A 114 -1.62 4.26 13.91
N GLY A 115 -2.76 3.59 13.71
CA GLY A 115 -2.78 2.14 13.55
C GLY A 115 -1.99 1.66 12.32
N ILE A 116 -2.02 2.42 11.23
CA ILE A 116 -1.25 2.15 10.00
C ILE A 116 0.24 2.43 10.22
N GLU A 117 0.59 3.46 10.98
CA GLU A 117 1.97 3.78 11.35
C GLU A 117 2.63 2.60 12.06
N TYR A 118 2.00 2.09 13.13
CA TYR A 118 2.50 0.92 13.84
C TYR A 118 2.59 -0.33 12.95
N GLU A 119 1.66 -0.48 12.01
CA GLU A 119 1.65 -1.57 11.05
C GLU A 119 2.80 -1.45 10.04
N ALA A 120 3.12 -0.23 9.60
CA ALA A 120 4.26 0.07 8.74
C ALA A 120 5.58 -0.28 9.42
N ASP A 121 5.77 0.19 10.66
CA ASP A 121 6.96 -0.11 11.46
C ASP A 121 7.12 -1.61 11.70
N SER A 122 6.02 -2.29 12.10
CA SER A 122 6.02 -3.75 12.29
C SER A 122 6.38 -4.51 11.01
N ILE A 123 5.90 -4.04 9.85
CA ILE A 123 6.20 -4.66 8.57
C ILE A 123 7.68 -4.46 8.21
N GLU A 124 8.23 -3.26 8.36
CA GLU A 124 9.63 -3.00 8.07
C GLU A 124 10.57 -3.83 8.95
N ASP A 125 10.29 -3.96 10.25
CA ASP A 125 11.09 -4.78 11.17
C ASP A 125 11.07 -6.27 10.80
N SER A 126 9.90 -6.77 10.39
CA SER A 126 9.73 -8.19 10.05
C SER A 126 10.45 -8.61 8.76
N VAL A 127 10.83 -7.68 7.88
CA VAL A 127 11.62 -7.96 6.65
C VAL A 127 12.97 -8.58 7.03
N PHE A 128 13.55 -8.18 8.16
CA PHE A 128 14.87 -8.64 8.59
C PHE A 128 14.82 -9.99 9.32
N VAL A 129 13.65 -10.43 9.80
CA VAL A 129 13.51 -11.59 10.71
C VAL A 129 12.68 -12.73 10.11
N ALA A 130 12.00 -12.50 8.98
CA ALA A 130 11.06 -13.47 8.40
C ALA A 130 11.71 -14.83 8.09
N ARG A 131 11.12 -15.91 8.62
CA ARG A 131 11.41 -17.30 8.25
C ARG A 131 10.54 -17.72 7.06
N GLN A 132 11.03 -18.69 6.29
CA GLN A 132 10.43 -19.16 5.01
C GLN A 132 8.93 -19.52 5.10
N THR A 133 8.46 -20.01 6.25
CA THR A 133 7.07 -20.49 6.44
C THR A 133 6.02 -19.39 6.60
N ASP A 134 6.41 -18.16 6.95
CA ASP A 134 5.46 -17.07 7.26
C ASP A 134 5.30 -16.07 6.11
N PHE A 135 5.75 -16.43 4.92
CA PHE A 135 5.80 -15.48 3.80
C PHE A 135 4.41 -15.10 3.28
N LYS A 136 3.53 -16.10 3.13
CA LYS A 136 2.18 -15.88 2.60
C LYS A 136 1.37 -14.94 3.50
N THR A 137 1.44 -15.16 4.81
CA THR A 137 0.76 -14.33 5.81
C THR A 137 1.30 -12.91 5.81
N MET A 138 2.62 -12.76 5.68
CA MET A 138 3.27 -11.46 5.56
C MET A 138 2.80 -10.67 4.33
N LEU A 139 2.75 -11.32 3.17
CA LEU A 139 2.31 -10.68 1.92
C LEU A 139 0.83 -10.25 2.00
N GLN A 140 -0.03 -11.10 2.59
CA GLN A 140 -1.43 -10.77 2.83
C GLN A 140 -1.57 -9.55 3.74
N ARG A 141 -0.82 -9.52 4.85
CA ARG A 141 -0.78 -8.41 5.80
C ARG A 141 -0.39 -7.08 5.14
N ILE A 142 0.64 -7.09 4.28
CA ILE A 142 1.05 -5.90 3.50
C ILE A 142 -0.05 -5.46 2.54
N MET A 143 -0.70 -6.39 1.85
CA MET A 143 -1.78 -6.06 0.92
C MET A 143 -2.99 -5.45 1.62
N GLU A 144 -3.37 -5.97 2.79
CA GLU A 144 -4.45 -5.43 3.62
C GLU A 144 -4.12 -4.04 4.14
N ALA A 145 -2.90 -3.82 4.65
CA ALA A 145 -2.42 -2.51 5.08
C ALA A 145 -2.45 -1.50 3.92
N ARG A 146 -1.96 -1.88 2.75
CA ARG A 146 -2.02 -1.05 1.53
C ARG A 146 -3.46 -0.72 1.13
N ARG A 147 -4.39 -1.68 1.21
CA ARG A 147 -5.81 -1.43 0.92
C ARG A 147 -6.39 -0.40 1.89
N LYS A 148 -6.12 -0.52 3.19
CA LYS A 148 -6.55 0.44 4.23
C LYS A 148 -6.02 1.85 3.94
N VAL A 149 -4.73 1.98 3.63
CA VAL A 149 -4.11 3.27 3.25
C VAL A 149 -4.82 3.89 2.04
N MET A 150 -5.02 3.13 0.98
CA MET A 150 -5.68 3.63 -0.24
C MET A 150 -7.12 4.07 0.04
N THR A 151 -7.85 3.34 0.88
CA THR A 151 -9.20 3.73 1.30
C THR A 151 -9.19 5.05 2.08
N LEU A 152 -8.29 5.22 3.06
CA LEU A 152 -8.17 6.48 3.79
C LEU A 152 -7.75 7.65 2.91
N MET A 153 -6.82 7.43 1.98
CA MET A 153 -6.43 8.45 1.01
C MET A 153 -7.63 8.88 0.15
N ARG A 154 -8.48 7.94 -0.26
CA ARG A 154 -9.72 8.26 -1.00
C ARG A 154 -10.69 9.06 -0.15
N LEU A 155 -10.86 8.71 1.13
CA LEU A 155 -11.73 9.41 2.06
C LEU A 155 -11.23 10.83 2.37
N LEU A 156 -9.92 11.02 2.50
CA LEU A 156 -9.31 12.33 2.78
C LEU A 156 -9.15 13.22 1.53
N SER A 157 -9.23 12.63 0.33
CA SER A 157 -9.06 13.34 -0.93
C SER A 157 -10.13 14.42 -1.10
N GLY A 158 -9.71 15.65 -1.42
CA GLY A 158 -10.60 16.78 -1.66
C GLY A 158 -11.11 17.48 -0.39
N LYS A 159 -11.02 16.86 0.80
CA LYS A 159 -11.40 17.50 2.08
C LYS A 159 -10.66 18.81 2.30
N ALA A 160 -9.34 18.80 2.12
CA ALA A 160 -8.49 19.98 2.30
C ALA A 160 -8.90 21.13 1.36
N ASP A 161 -9.25 20.83 0.10
CA ASP A 161 -9.67 21.85 -0.86
C ASP A 161 -11.05 22.44 -0.52
N VAL A 162 -11.97 21.60 -0.03
CA VAL A 162 -13.30 22.02 0.41
C VAL A 162 -13.19 22.92 1.66
N ILE A 163 -12.36 22.53 2.64
CA ILE A 163 -12.10 23.32 3.85
C ILE A 163 -11.43 24.64 3.50
N LYS A 164 -10.41 24.61 2.62
CA LYS A 164 -9.73 25.83 2.13
C LYS A 164 -10.70 26.77 1.43
N MET A 165 -11.58 26.24 0.58
CA MET A 165 -12.61 27.02 -0.10
C MET A 165 -13.59 27.63 0.90
N PHE A 166 -13.96 26.88 1.94
CA PHE A 166 -14.84 27.35 3.00
C PHE A 166 -14.19 28.49 3.81
N ALA A 167 -12.96 28.28 4.28
CA ALA A 167 -12.20 29.28 5.04
C ALA A 167 -12.05 30.59 4.25
N LYS A 168 -11.68 30.49 2.96
CA LYS A 168 -11.55 31.66 2.08
C LYS A 168 -12.87 32.43 1.95
N ARG A 169 -13.99 31.73 1.76
CA ARG A 169 -15.30 32.40 1.62
C ARG A 169 -15.76 33.07 2.90
N CYS A 170 -15.51 32.46 4.07
CA CYS A 170 -15.78 33.10 5.35
C CYS A 170 -14.95 34.39 5.54
N GLN A 171 -13.70 34.38 5.05
CA GLN A 171 -12.83 35.56 5.08
C GLN A 171 -13.31 36.66 4.13
N ASP A 172 -13.69 36.32 2.90
CA ASP A 172 -14.17 37.29 1.89
C ASP A 172 -15.47 37.99 2.35
N GLU A 173 -16.40 37.26 2.97
CA GLU A 173 -17.61 37.85 3.57
C GLU A 173 -17.28 38.77 4.76
N ALA A 174 -16.32 38.37 5.61
CA ALA A 174 -15.89 39.20 6.73
C ALA A 174 -15.26 40.52 6.27
N ILE A 175 -14.54 40.51 5.14
CA ILE A 175 -13.92 41.70 4.52
C ILE A 175 -14.98 42.60 3.86
N GLN A 176 -15.96 42.03 3.14
CA GLN A 176 -17.04 42.84 2.54
C GLN A 176 -17.91 43.53 3.61
N GLN A 177 -18.13 42.86 4.73
CA GLN A 177 -18.83 43.45 5.86
C GLN A 177 -18.00 44.58 6.54
N ASP A 178 -16.66 44.50 6.47
CA ASP A 178 -15.74 45.51 7.00
C ASP A 178 -15.83 46.84 6.25
N LEU A 179 -15.99 46.80 4.93
CA LEU A 179 -16.10 48.00 4.10
C LEU A 179 -17.40 48.80 4.35
N SER A 180 -18.40 48.19 4.99
CA SER A 180 -19.70 48.81 5.28
C SER A 180 -19.88 49.25 6.75
N THR A 181 -18.98 48.88 7.67
CA THR A 181 -19.12 49.20 9.11
C THR A 181 -17.78 49.61 9.76
N THR A 182 -17.49 50.91 9.72
CA THR A 182 -16.23 51.57 10.17
C THR A 182 -16.00 51.61 11.70
N THR A 183 -16.35 50.61 12.50
CA THR A 183 -16.31 50.81 13.98
C THR A 183 -15.97 49.63 14.88
N ALA A 184 -15.63 48.44 14.36
CA ALA A 184 -15.25 47.31 15.23
C ALA A 184 -13.86 46.73 14.87
N PRO A 185 -12.95 46.51 15.84
CA PRO A 185 -11.64 45.90 15.58
C PRO A 185 -11.80 44.48 15.04
N VAL A 186 -10.93 44.10 14.09
CA VAL A 186 -10.95 42.81 13.35
C VAL A 186 -11.00 41.59 14.28
N ASN A 187 -10.40 41.68 15.47
CA ASN A 187 -10.33 40.60 16.47
C ASN A 187 -11.66 40.35 17.22
N ALA A 188 -12.66 41.22 17.06
CA ALA A 188 -13.94 41.12 17.78
C ALA A 188 -15.07 40.50 16.94
N ARG A 189 -14.78 39.97 15.74
CA ARG A 189 -15.80 39.42 14.85
C ARG A 189 -15.80 37.89 14.87
N PRO A 190 -16.92 37.23 15.22
CA PRO A 190 -17.00 35.76 15.32
C PRO A 190 -16.48 35.03 14.08
N ARG A 191 -16.83 35.51 12.87
CA ARG A 191 -16.53 34.85 11.58
C ARG A 191 -15.07 34.92 11.14
N ALA A 192 -14.33 35.96 11.51
CA ALA A 192 -12.91 36.06 11.20
C ALA A 192 -12.09 35.03 11.99
N ASN A 193 -12.50 34.72 13.23
CA ASN A 193 -11.86 33.70 14.06
C ASN A 193 -12.08 32.28 13.52
N ILE A 194 -13.22 32.02 12.86
CA ILE A 194 -13.55 30.69 12.31
C ILE A 194 -12.70 30.33 11.10
N ALA A 195 -12.33 31.29 10.26
CA ALA A 195 -11.43 31.03 9.14
C ALA A 195 -10.05 30.53 9.62
N LEU A 196 -9.57 31.02 10.77
CA LEU A 196 -8.33 30.56 11.38
C LEU A 196 -8.44 29.11 11.89
N TYR A 197 -9.53 28.78 12.58
CA TYR A 197 -9.79 27.40 13.02
C TYR A 197 -9.95 26.42 11.85
N LEU A 198 -10.57 26.84 10.74
CA LEU A 198 -10.67 26.02 9.52
C LEU A 198 -9.30 25.84 8.83
N GLY A 199 -8.43 26.84 8.89
CA GLY A 199 -7.06 26.73 8.40
C GLY A 199 -6.25 25.66 9.14
N ASP A 200 -6.41 25.56 10.45
CA ASP A 200 -5.78 24.52 11.27
C ASP A 200 -6.25 23.12 10.87
N ILE A 201 -7.57 22.91 10.71
CA ILE A 201 -8.11 21.63 10.19
C ILE A 201 -7.55 21.32 8.80
N GLN A 202 -7.47 22.32 7.92
CA GLN A 202 -6.92 22.13 6.59
C GLN A 202 -5.48 21.61 6.66
N ASP A 203 -4.64 22.22 7.49
CA ASP A 203 -3.25 21.81 7.68
C ASP A 203 -3.17 20.39 8.25
N HIS A 204 -4.01 20.07 9.24
CA HIS A 204 -4.13 18.71 9.78
C HIS A 204 -4.50 17.66 8.72
N VAL A 205 -5.49 17.94 7.86
CA VAL A 205 -5.88 17.05 6.76
C VAL A 205 -4.72 16.87 5.77
N VAL A 206 -4.03 17.95 5.42
CA VAL A 206 -2.88 17.90 4.49
C VAL A 206 -1.76 17.06 5.09
N THR A 207 -1.43 17.24 6.37
CA THR A 207 -0.41 16.44 7.07
C THR A 207 -0.82 14.96 7.12
N MET A 208 -2.06 14.64 7.47
CA MET A 208 -2.56 13.27 7.48
C MET A 208 -2.46 12.61 6.10
N PHE A 209 -2.82 13.33 5.04
CA PHE A 209 -2.70 12.83 3.67
C PHE A 209 -1.24 12.60 3.25
N GLN A 210 -0.32 13.50 3.63
CA GLN A 210 1.11 13.33 3.39
C GLN A 210 1.69 12.12 4.13
N ASN A 211 1.26 11.87 5.36
CA ASN A 211 1.67 10.68 6.11
C ASN A 211 1.19 9.40 5.42
N LEU A 212 -0.07 9.37 4.95
CA LEU A 212 -0.60 8.24 4.19
C LEU A 212 0.19 7.98 2.89
N LEU A 213 0.61 9.04 2.18
CA LEU A 213 1.50 8.89 1.01
C LEU A 213 2.85 8.27 1.39
N ALA A 214 3.41 8.63 2.54
CA ALA A 214 4.64 8.02 3.03
C ALA A 214 4.45 6.53 3.36
N TYR A 215 3.36 6.19 4.05
CA TYR A 215 3.04 4.79 4.39
C TYR A 215 2.74 3.94 3.15
N GLU A 216 2.02 4.47 2.14
CA GLU A 216 1.81 3.77 0.87
C GLU A 216 3.15 3.41 0.23
N LYS A 217 4.09 4.36 0.21
CA LYS A 217 5.43 4.14 -0.36
C LYS A 217 6.21 3.08 0.42
N ILE A 218 6.12 3.09 1.75
CA ILE A 218 6.71 2.06 2.61
C ILE A 218 6.14 0.69 2.25
N PHE A 219 4.82 0.53 2.25
CA PHE A 219 4.19 -0.76 1.90
C PHE A 219 4.49 -1.21 0.48
N SER A 220 4.52 -0.28 -0.48
CA SER A 220 4.86 -0.56 -1.88
C SER A 220 6.30 -1.09 -2.02
N ARG A 221 7.25 -0.46 -1.31
CA ARG A 221 8.64 -0.92 -1.25
C ARG A 221 8.77 -2.26 -0.55
N SER A 222 8.14 -2.43 0.62
CA SER A 222 8.18 -3.68 1.39
C SER A 222 7.59 -4.83 0.58
N HIS A 223 6.46 -4.64 -0.11
CA HIS A 223 5.87 -5.62 -1.01
C HIS A 223 6.86 -6.07 -2.10
N ALA A 224 7.54 -5.13 -2.76
CA ALA A 224 8.53 -5.45 -3.80
C ALA A 224 9.75 -6.20 -3.23
N ASN A 225 10.27 -5.75 -2.08
CA ASN A 225 11.39 -6.38 -1.38
C ASN A 225 11.06 -7.83 -0.99
N TYR A 226 9.85 -8.05 -0.47
CA TYR A 226 9.37 -9.37 -0.12
C TYR A 226 9.30 -10.27 -1.36
N LEU A 227 8.65 -9.85 -2.45
CA LEU A 227 8.59 -10.68 -3.66
C LEU A 227 9.99 -11.05 -4.21
N ALA A 228 10.95 -10.13 -4.12
CA ALA A 228 12.33 -10.41 -4.50
C ALA A 228 12.98 -11.47 -3.59
N GLN A 229 12.77 -11.38 -2.27
CA GLN A 229 13.29 -12.36 -1.31
C GLN A 229 12.71 -13.76 -1.55
N LEU A 230 11.40 -13.86 -1.81
CA LEU A 230 10.75 -15.12 -2.20
C LEU A 230 11.38 -15.72 -3.45
N GLN A 231 11.65 -14.89 -4.45
CA GLN A 231 12.21 -15.37 -5.71
C GLN A 231 13.60 -15.95 -5.51
N VAL A 232 14.45 -15.28 -4.72
CA VAL A 232 15.79 -15.77 -4.35
C VAL A 232 15.70 -17.06 -3.54
N GLU A 233 14.78 -17.12 -2.58
CA GLU A 233 14.61 -18.28 -1.71
C GLU A 233 14.04 -19.50 -2.44
N SER A 234 13.07 -19.28 -3.32
CA SER A 234 12.53 -20.31 -4.22
C SER A 234 13.60 -20.82 -5.17
N PHE A 235 14.42 -19.92 -5.74
CA PHE A 235 15.56 -20.32 -6.57
C PHE A 235 16.55 -21.19 -5.79
N ASN A 236 16.98 -20.76 -4.61
CA ASN A 236 17.88 -21.53 -3.75
C ASN A 236 17.29 -22.89 -3.35
N SER A 237 15.98 -22.94 -3.07
CA SER A 237 15.28 -24.18 -2.73
C SER A 237 15.20 -25.12 -3.93
N ASN A 238 14.92 -24.60 -5.13
CA ASN A 238 14.93 -25.37 -6.36
C ASN A 238 16.33 -25.91 -6.69
N THR A 239 17.39 -25.14 -6.46
CA THR A 239 18.77 -25.62 -6.61
C THR A 239 19.07 -26.74 -5.63
N LYS A 240 18.70 -26.62 -4.36
CA LYS A 240 18.84 -27.70 -3.36
C LYS A 240 18.05 -28.95 -3.76
N ILE A 241 16.80 -28.77 -4.22
CA ILE A 241 15.96 -29.87 -4.71
C ILE A 241 16.63 -30.56 -5.91
N SER A 242 17.17 -29.80 -6.86
CA SER A 242 17.92 -30.32 -8.01
C SER A 242 19.15 -31.12 -7.56
N GLU A 243 19.90 -30.60 -6.58
CA GLU A 243 21.05 -31.31 -5.99
C GLU A 243 20.63 -32.62 -5.30
N MET A 244 19.52 -32.61 -4.55
CA MET A 244 18.97 -33.81 -3.94
C MET A 244 18.51 -34.83 -4.99
N PHE A 245 17.84 -34.39 -6.05
CA PHE A 245 17.43 -35.25 -7.16
C PHE A 245 18.64 -35.85 -7.88
N SER A 246 19.73 -35.10 -8.05
CA SER A 246 20.98 -35.63 -8.62
C SER A 246 21.52 -36.80 -7.79
N LYS A 247 21.52 -36.67 -6.46
CA LYS A 247 21.94 -37.76 -5.54
C LYS A 247 21.04 -38.99 -5.63
N VAL A 248 19.71 -38.80 -5.68
CA VAL A 248 18.74 -39.91 -5.82
C VAL A 248 18.88 -40.60 -7.18
N THR A 249 19.07 -39.82 -8.24
CA THR A 249 19.23 -40.34 -9.61
C THR A 249 20.51 -41.18 -9.74
N LEU A 250 21.58 -40.81 -9.03
CA LEU A 250 22.81 -41.61 -8.98
C LEU A 250 22.55 -43.01 -8.41
N ILE A 251 21.80 -43.11 -7.31
CA ILE A 251 21.41 -44.40 -6.71
C ILE A 251 20.52 -45.18 -7.69
N GLY A 252 19.52 -44.53 -8.29
CA GLY A 252 18.62 -45.16 -9.27
C GLY A 252 19.36 -45.73 -10.49
N THR A 253 20.34 -44.99 -11.02
CA THR A 253 21.15 -45.42 -12.17
C THR A 253 22.00 -46.66 -11.86
N MET A 254 22.45 -46.84 -10.61
CA MET A 254 23.11 -48.07 -10.15
C MET A 254 22.13 -49.25 -10.02
N LEU A 255 20.90 -49.01 -9.54
CA LEU A 255 19.94 -50.07 -9.23
C LEU A 255 19.22 -50.62 -10.48
N VAL A 256 18.97 -49.80 -11.51
CA VAL A 256 18.21 -50.24 -12.69
C VAL A 256 18.88 -51.42 -13.44
N PRO A 257 20.19 -51.40 -13.75
CA PRO A 257 20.86 -52.54 -14.39
C PRO A 257 20.93 -53.77 -13.48
N LEU A 258 21.12 -53.56 -12.17
CA LEU A 258 21.13 -54.65 -11.19
C LEU A 258 19.77 -55.37 -11.15
N ASN A 259 18.68 -54.62 -11.14
CA ASN A 259 17.32 -55.16 -11.18
C ASN A 259 17.02 -55.86 -12.52
N LEU A 260 17.57 -55.36 -13.64
CA LEU A 260 17.41 -56.01 -14.94
C LEU A 260 18.09 -57.39 -14.96
N ILE A 261 19.33 -57.48 -14.48
CA ILE A 261 20.09 -58.75 -14.47
C ILE A 261 19.41 -59.74 -13.54
N THR A 262 19.10 -59.34 -12.29
CA THR A 262 18.42 -60.22 -11.32
C THR A 262 17.02 -60.61 -11.78
N GLY A 263 16.28 -59.71 -12.41
CA GLY A 263 14.97 -59.98 -13.00
C GLY A 263 15.01 -61.02 -14.12
N LEU A 264 16.01 -60.96 -15.00
CA LEU A 264 16.19 -61.94 -16.09
C LEU A 264 16.42 -63.35 -15.55
N PHE A 265 17.20 -63.50 -14.48
CA PHE A 265 17.44 -64.79 -13.82
C PHE A 265 16.28 -65.25 -12.92
N GLY A 266 15.35 -64.35 -12.57
CA GLY A 266 14.10 -64.70 -11.89
C GLY A 266 13.00 -65.22 -12.81
N MET A 267 13.22 -65.23 -14.13
CA MET A 267 12.24 -65.74 -15.10
C MET A 267 12.25 -67.27 -15.15
N ASN A 268 11.09 -67.89 -15.38
CA ASN A 268 10.95 -69.35 -15.53
C ASN A 268 11.43 -69.82 -16.93
N VAL A 269 12.67 -69.50 -17.29
CA VAL A 269 13.32 -69.86 -18.56
C VAL A 269 14.61 -70.63 -18.24
N LYS A 270 15.06 -71.51 -19.15
CA LYS A 270 16.27 -72.32 -18.96
C LYS A 270 17.47 -71.40 -18.72
N VAL A 271 17.97 -71.37 -17.49
CA VAL A 271 19.14 -70.56 -17.13
C VAL A 271 20.43 -71.19 -17.70
N PRO A 272 21.31 -70.39 -18.32
CA PRO A 272 22.63 -70.86 -18.71
C PRO A 272 23.43 -71.29 -17.46
N GLY A 273 23.95 -72.52 -17.46
CA GLY A 273 24.66 -73.11 -16.31
C GLY A 273 23.82 -74.00 -15.38
N GLY A 274 22.51 -74.14 -15.58
CA GLY A 274 21.62 -74.91 -14.69
C GLY A 274 21.79 -76.44 -14.66
N GLY A 275 22.79 -77.00 -15.35
CA GLY A 275 23.04 -78.46 -15.43
C GLY A 275 24.51 -78.84 -15.19
N VAL A 276 25.31 -77.95 -14.62
CA VAL A 276 26.76 -78.13 -14.44
C VAL A 276 27.09 -77.93 -12.95
N GLU A 277 27.73 -78.89 -12.28
CA GLU A 277 28.08 -78.82 -10.84
C GLU A 277 29.20 -77.82 -10.50
N ASN A 278 29.62 -77.00 -11.47
CA ASN A 278 30.77 -76.12 -11.34
C ASN A 278 30.33 -74.68 -11.01
N LEU A 279 30.84 -74.10 -9.92
CA LEU A 279 30.47 -72.74 -9.44
C LEU A 279 30.92 -71.59 -10.38
N GLY A 280 31.61 -71.89 -11.49
CA GLY A 280 32.11 -70.88 -12.43
C GLY A 280 31.02 -69.99 -13.03
N TRP A 281 29.82 -70.53 -13.31
CA TRP A 281 28.70 -69.72 -13.82
C TRP A 281 28.15 -68.74 -12.78
N PHE A 282 28.14 -69.12 -11.50
CA PHE A 282 27.74 -68.24 -10.40
C PHE A 282 28.72 -67.05 -10.28
N PHE A 283 30.03 -67.32 -10.25
CA PHE A 283 31.04 -66.26 -10.19
C PHE A 283 31.08 -65.40 -11.45
N GLY A 284 30.77 -65.96 -12.63
CA GLY A 284 30.64 -65.20 -13.88
C GLY A 284 29.49 -64.19 -13.83
N ILE A 285 28.32 -64.59 -13.33
CA ILE A 285 27.15 -63.71 -13.15
C ILE A 285 27.45 -62.60 -12.14
N VAL A 286 28.06 -62.95 -11.00
CA VAL A 286 28.49 -61.96 -10.01
C VAL A 286 29.49 -60.98 -10.61
N GLY A 287 30.43 -61.45 -11.44
CA GLY A 287 31.36 -60.61 -12.18
C GLY A 287 30.67 -59.63 -13.13
N VAL A 288 29.68 -60.09 -13.91
CA VAL A 288 28.88 -59.23 -14.82
C VAL A 288 28.10 -58.17 -14.04
N ILE A 289 27.52 -58.51 -12.89
CA ILE A 289 26.83 -57.56 -12.03
C ILE A 289 27.79 -56.48 -11.52
N ILE A 290 28.96 -56.87 -11.01
CA ILE A 290 29.97 -55.92 -10.51
C ILE A 290 30.45 -55.00 -11.63
N VAL A 291 30.73 -55.53 -12.81
CA VAL A 291 31.14 -54.74 -13.98
C VAL A 291 30.03 -53.79 -14.43
N SER A 292 28.77 -54.23 -14.42
CA SER A 292 27.63 -53.37 -14.76
C SER A 292 27.46 -52.23 -13.75
N ILE A 293 27.61 -52.50 -12.45
CA ILE A 293 27.53 -51.48 -11.40
C ILE A 293 28.67 -50.47 -11.56
N ALA A 294 29.90 -50.95 -11.74
CA ALA A 294 31.07 -50.09 -11.94
C ALA A 294 30.94 -49.25 -13.22
N GLY A 295 30.46 -49.83 -14.32
CA GLY A 295 30.20 -49.13 -15.58
C GLY A 295 29.15 -48.05 -15.45
N SER A 296 28.01 -48.35 -14.82
CA SER A 296 26.94 -47.38 -14.58
C SER A 296 27.37 -46.25 -13.63
N PHE A 297 28.21 -46.55 -12.64
CA PHE A 297 28.78 -45.55 -11.74
C PHE A 297 29.72 -44.59 -12.45
N LEU A 298 30.67 -45.12 -13.24
CA LEU A 298 31.59 -44.30 -14.02
C LEU A 298 30.86 -43.45 -15.06
N PHE A 299 29.83 -44.01 -15.71
CA PHE A 299 28.97 -43.28 -16.63
C PHE A 299 28.21 -42.14 -15.92
N ALA A 300 27.62 -42.40 -14.75
CA ALA A 300 26.92 -41.39 -13.96
C ALA A 300 27.87 -40.27 -13.50
N GLN A 301 29.08 -40.61 -13.01
CA GLN A 301 30.08 -39.62 -12.62
C GLN A 301 30.58 -38.78 -13.81
N TRP A 302 30.84 -39.42 -14.94
CA TRP A 302 31.22 -38.73 -16.18
C TRP A 302 30.12 -37.78 -16.65
N TRP A 303 28.88 -38.23 -16.63
CA TRP A 303 27.71 -37.44 -17.02
C TRP A 303 27.51 -36.22 -16.11
N LEU A 304 27.60 -36.41 -14.79
CA LEU A 304 27.51 -35.33 -13.81
C LEU A 304 28.65 -34.32 -13.95
N LYS A 305 29.89 -34.78 -14.20
CA LYS A 305 31.03 -33.91 -14.45
C LYS A 305 30.89 -33.09 -15.74
N LYS A 306 30.31 -33.69 -16.78
CA LYS A 306 30.05 -32.98 -18.04
C LYS A 306 29.01 -31.87 -17.86
N LEU A 307 27.95 -32.11 -17.09
CA LEU A 307 26.94 -31.10 -16.77
C LEU A 307 27.51 -29.95 -15.93
N GLY A 308 28.40 -30.25 -14.97
CA GLY A 308 29.08 -29.21 -14.19
C GLY A 308 30.00 -28.32 -15.01
N ASN A 309 30.68 -28.88 -16.03
CA ASN A 309 31.52 -28.11 -16.94
C ASN A 309 30.72 -27.19 -17.88
N GLU A 310 29.49 -27.56 -18.26
CA GLU A 310 28.63 -26.72 -19.11
C GLU A 310 28.05 -25.51 -18.35
N GLU A 311 27.89 -25.59 -17.01
CA GLU A 311 27.51 -24.43 -16.17
C GLU A 311 28.64 -23.40 -16.01
N ASP A 312 29.91 -23.83 -15.95
CA ASP A 312 31.08 -22.93 -15.84
C ASP A 312 31.42 -22.21 -17.15
N ASP A 313 31.08 -22.79 -18.31
CA ASP A 313 31.30 -22.21 -19.64
C ASP A 313 30.19 -21.23 -20.09
N MET A 314 29.15 -21.03 -19.29
CA MET A 314 28.16 -19.98 -19.53
C MET A 314 28.77 -18.62 -19.19
N PRO A 315 28.86 -17.66 -20.14
CA PRO A 315 29.41 -16.35 -19.84
C PRO A 315 28.52 -15.67 -18.81
N VAL A 316 29.03 -15.51 -17.59
CA VAL A 316 28.46 -14.62 -16.58
C VAL A 316 28.31 -13.25 -17.25
N MET A 317 27.09 -12.89 -17.64
CA MET A 317 26.77 -11.53 -18.05
C MET A 317 26.86 -10.68 -16.78
N SER A 318 28.10 -10.27 -16.47
CA SER A 318 28.45 -9.41 -15.36
C SER A 318 27.69 -8.09 -15.53
N SER A 319 26.56 -7.97 -14.82
CA SER A 319 25.85 -6.71 -14.65
C SER A 319 26.62 -5.69 -13.79
N ARG A 320 27.93 -5.91 -13.54
CA ARG A 320 28.84 -4.99 -12.84
C ARG A 320 29.62 -4.04 -13.76
N ARG A 321 29.36 -4.01 -15.08
CA ARG A 321 29.94 -3.01 -16.00
C ARG A 321 28.85 -2.17 -16.68
N SER A 322 28.04 -1.45 -15.91
CA SER A 322 27.19 -0.37 -16.45
C SER A 322 27.00 0.79 -15.47
N ILE A 323 28.04 1.18 -14.73
CA ILE A 323 28.10 2.50 -14.08
C ILE A 323 29.56 2.97 -14.07
N ARG A 324 30.16 3.17 -15.25
CA ARG A 324 31.42 3.94 -15.41
C ARG A 324 31.75 4.26 -16.87
N SER A 325 30.76 4.69 -17.65
CA SER A 325 31.01 5.38 -18.92
C SER A 325 29.76 6.10 -19.43
N LEU A 326 29.20 7.00 -18.63
CA LEU A 326 28.41 8.11 -19.15
C LEU A 326 29.21 9.40 -18.97
N GLY A 327 30.44 9.39 -19.51
CA GLY A 327 31.20 10.61 -19.75
C GLY A 327 30.65 11.25 -21.02
N LEU A 328 30.10 12.45 -20.90
CA LEU A 328 29.61 13.30 -21.99
C LEU A 328 30.58 13.28 -23.17
N ARG A 329 30.16 12.65 -24.27
CA ARG A 329 30.83 12.79 -25.56
C ARG A 329 30.27 14.03 -26.24
N ARG A 330 30.92 15.16 -25.96
CA ARG A 330 30.65 16.48 -26.52
C ARG A 330 30.87 16.41 -28.05
N GLY A 331 29.77 16.45 -28.81
CA GLY A 331 29.77 16.57 -30.26
C GLY A 331 30.43 17.89 -30.68
N ARG A 332 31.32 17.79 -31.66
CA ARG A 332 32.17 18.87 -32.16
C ARG A 332 31.57 19.38 -33.46
N ASP A 333 30.58 20.26 -33.38
CA ASP A 333 30.13 21.02 -34.54
C ASP A 333 30.85 22.37 -34.59
N ARG A 334 31.63 22.53 -35.67
CA ARG A 334 32.25 23.78 -36.07
C ARG A 334 31.16 24.70 -36.62
N ALA A 335 30.81 25.74 -35.87
CA ALA A 335 30.27 26.97 -36.45
C ALA A 335 31.23 28.12 -36.12
N LYS A 336 31.74 28.76 -37.18
CA LYS A 336 32.56 29.97 -37.10
C LYS A 336 31.64 31.15 -36.74
N SER A 337 32.00 31.93 -35.73
CA SER A 337 31.67 33.36 -35.69
C SER A 337 32.76 34.12 -34.95
N ILE A 338 33.07 35.27 -35.51
CA ILE A 338 34.21 36.16 -35.28
C ILE A 338 33.77 37.27 -34.29
N LEU A 339 34.76 37.92 -33.65
CA LEU A 339 34.74 39.15 -32.82
C LEU A 339 34.38 38.94 -31.33
N SER A 340 34.99 39.59 -30.34
CA SER A 340 36.24 40.35 -30.15
C SER A 340 36.32 40.69 -28.64
N PHE A 341 37.52 40.62 -28.06
CA PHE A 341 38.11 41.20 -26.82
C PHE A 341 37.33 42.15 -25.87
N PRO A 342 37.84 42.46 -24.65
CA PRO A 342 38.95 41.85 -23.87
C PRO A 342 38.58 41.54 -22.39
N ASN A 343 39.47 40.82 -21.71
CA ASN A 343 39.55 40.77 -20.26
C ASN A 343 40.80 41.55 -19.84
N LYS A 344 40.68 42.47 -18.88
CA LYS A 344 41.78 42.85 -17.99
C LYS A 344 41.21 43.52 -16.75
N TYR A 345 41.54 42.93 -15.61
CA TYR A 345 41.70 43.65 -14.37
C TYR A 345 42.82 44.68 -14.56
N GLU A 346 42.46 45.96 -14.53
CA GLU A 346 42.99 47.03 -13.68
C GLU A 346 41.91 48.11 -13.56
#